data_AF-A0A368TJB3-F1
#
_entry.id   AF-A0A368TJB3-F1
#
_cell.length_a   1.000
_cell.length_b   1.000
_cell.length_c   1.000
_cell.angle_alpha   90.00
_cell.angle_beta   90.00
_cell.angle_gamma   90.00
#
_symmetry.space_group_name_H-M   'P 1'
#
loop_
_entity.id
_entity.type
_entity.pdbx_description
1 polymer ?
#
loop_
_entity_poly.entity_id
_entity_poly.type
_entity_poly.pdbx_seq_one_letter_code
_entity_poly.pdbx_strand_id
1 'polypeptide(L)' 'MPRLTAKEELKNYTAPTLVLGGEKDIFFPAEKIIPRAKEIIPNLIAAECLKGEGNFPAIRDLTYINERILRFLKDTI' A
#
# COMPACT_ATOMS: atom_id res chain seq x y z
N MET A 1 -2.28 16.63 8.08
CA MET A 1 -2.33 15.16 8.05
C MET A 1 -3.74 14.74 7.65
N PRO A 2 -3.92 13.77 6.73
CA PRO A 2 -5.24 13.25 6.40
C PRO A 2 -5.87 12.55 7.62
N ARG A 3 -7.21 12.48 7.65
CA ARG A 3 -7.94 11.70 8.65
C ARG A 3 -7.57 10.22 8.50
N LEU A 4 -7.30 9.54 9.61
CA LEU A 4 -7.11 8.09 9.63
C LEU A 4 -8.45 7.37 9.44
N THR A 5 -8.45 6.37 8.56
CA THR A 5 -9.62 5.50 8.34
C THR A 5 -9.75 4.46 9.45
N ALA A 6 -10.97 4.21 9.91
CA ALA A 6 -11.31 3.14 10.84
C ALA A 6 -11.66 1.84 10.13
N LYS A 7 -11.48 0.69 10.81
CA LYS A 7 -11.81 -0.64 10.28
C LYS A 7 -13.26 -0.72 9.78
N GLU A 8 -14.20 -0.15 10.53
CA GLU A 8 -15.63 -0.15 10.18
C GLU A 8 -15.96 0.61 8.89
N GLU A 9 -15.13 1.58 8.50
CA GLU A 9 -15.31 2.31 7.25
C GLU A 9 -14.90 1.48 6.03
N LEU A 10 -14.01 0.50 6.23
CA LEU A 10 -13.50 -0.37 5.16
C LEU A 10 -14.26 -1.69 5.02
N LYS A 11 -15.18 -2.03 5.93
CA LYS A 11 -15.86 -3.34 5.93
C LYS A 11 -16.60 -3.67 4.63
N ASN A 12 -17.11 -2.64 3.94
CA ASN A 12 -17.84 -2.75 2.69
C ASN A 12 -17.00 -2.29 1.47
N TYR A 13 -15.71 -2.00 1.67
CA TYR A 13 -14.80 -1.63 0.59
C TYR A 13 -14.32 -2.91 -0.11
N THR A 14 -14.91 -3.18 -1.27
CA THR A 14 -14.71 -4.42 -2.03
C THR A 14 -13.84 -4.24 -3.28
N ALA A 15 -13.34 -3.04 -3.55
CA ALA A 15 -12.48 -2.81 -4.70
C ALA A 15 -11.13 -3.54 -4.52
N PRO A 16 -10.57 -4.16 -5.57
CA PRO A 16 -9.21 -4.69 -5.54
C PRO A 16 -8.24 -3.63 -5.03
N THR A 17 -7.36 -4.00 -4.09
CA THR A 17 -6.45 -3.04 -3.45
C THR A 17 -5.01 -3.52 -3.45
N LEU A 18 -4.10 -2.62 -3.79
CA LEU A 18 -2.65 -2.75 -3.61
C LEU A 18 -2.18 -1.75 -2.55
N VAL A 19 -1.41 -2.22 -1.57
CA VAL A 19 -0.75 -1.36 -0.57
C VAL A 19 0.76 -1.40 -0.79
N LEU A 20 1.38 -0.24 -1.03
CA LEU A 20 2.84 -0.08 -1.09
C LEU A 20 3.27 0.80 0.10
N GLY A 21 4.16 0.31 0.94
CA GLY A 21 4.66 1.03 2.11
C GLY A 21 6.18 1.14 2.14
N GLY A 22 6.73 2.31 2.46
CA GLY A 22 8.17 2.50 2.65
C GLY A 22 8.68 1.88 3.96
N GLU A 23 9.78 1.13 3.90
CA GLU A 23 10.43 0.56 5.09
C GLU A 23 10.85 1.63 6.09
N LYS A 24 11.33 2.79 5.59
CA LYS A 24 11.85 3.91 6.37
C LYS A 24 10.86 5.08 6.44
N ASP A 25 9.59 4.85 6.15
CA ASP A 25 8.56 5.88 6.28
C ASP A 25 8.36 6.26 7.75
N ILE A 26 8.62 7.52 8.08
CA ILE A 26 8.53 8.04 9.46
C ILE A 26 7.10 8.25 9.93
N PHE A 27 6.15 8.37 9.00
CA PHE A 27 4.74 8.60 9.31
C PHE A 27 3.96 7.28 9.31
N PHE A 28 4.22 6.43 8.32
CA PHE A 28 3.47 5.20 8.07
C PHE A 28 4.40 4.02 7.72
N PRO A 29 5.26 3.58 8.66
CA PRO A 29 6.27 2.56 8.38
C PRO A 29 5.62 1.24 7.92
N ALA A 30 6.17 0.67 6.85
CA ALA A 30 5.66 -0.54 6.20
C ALA A 30 5.41 -1.70 7.17
N GLU A 31 6.31 -1.89 8.14
CA GLU A 31 6.23 -2.94 9.17
C GLU A 31 4.94 -2.85 10.01
N LYS A 32 4.36 -1.64 10.16
CA LYS A 32 3.11 -1.43 10.92
C LYS A 32 1.90 -1.46 10.00
N ILE A 33 1.99 -0.82 8.84
CA ILE A 33 0.81 -0.67 7.96
C ILE A 33 0.48 -1.96 7.18
N ILE A 34 1.47 -2.77 6.80
CA ILE A 34 1.22 -3.99 6.01
C ILE A 34 0.43 -5.04 6.82
N PRO A 35 0.80 -5.38 8.07
CA PRO A 35 0.00 -6.30 8.87
C PRO A 35 -1.41 -5.76 9.11
N ARG A 36 -1.55 -4.45 9.37
CA ARG A 36 -2.84 -3.82 9.59
C ARG A 36 -3.72 -3.84 8.35
N ALA A 37 -3.16 -3.56 7.17
CA ALA A 37 -3.86 -3.62 5.89
C ALA A 37 -4.46 -5.01 5.64
N LYS A 38 -3.68 -6.07 5.90
CA LYS A 38 -4.15 -7.47 5.79
C LYS A 38 -5.31 -7.80 6.72
N GLU A 39 -5.43 -7.09 7.85
CA GLU A 39 -6.50 -7.31 8.82
C GLU A 39 -7.80 -6.55 8.47
N ILE A 40 -7.70 -5.40 7.79
CA ILE A 40 -8.84 -4.47 7.67
C ILE A 40 -9.31 -4.19 6.25
N ILE A 41 -8.53 -4.53 5.22
CA ILE A 41 -8.91 -4.32 3.81
C ILE A 41 -9.47 -5.64 3.27
N PRO A 42 -10.79 -5.75 3.02
CA PRO A 42 -11.42 -7.03 2.66
C PRO A 42 -10.91 -7.63 1.35
N ASN A 43 -10.66 -6.78 0.34
CA ASN A 43 -10.16 -7.21 -0.97
C ASN A 43 -8.71 -6.73 -1.22
N LEU A 44 -7.82 -7.09 -0.30
CA LEU A 44 -6.40 -6.82 -0.43
C LEU A 44 -5.74 -7.84 -1.38
N ILE A 45 -5.42 -7.41 -2.59
CA ILE A 45 -4.75 -8.25 -3.60
C ILE A 45 -3.27 -8.43 -3.25
N ALA A 46 -2.62 -7.36 -2.82
CA ALA A 46 -1.21 -7.40 -2.45
C ALA A 46 -0.85 -6.26 -1.49
N ALA A 47 0.17 -6.51 -0.66
CA ALA A 47 0.79 -5.52 0.20
C ALA A 47 2.31 -5.72 0.21
N GLU A 48 3.08 -4.69 -0.11
CA GLU A 48 4.53 -4.76 -0.32
C GLU A 48 5.29 -3.69 0.46
N CYS A 49 6.42 -4.12 1.02
CA CYS A 49 7.38 -3.24 1.68
C CYS A 49 8.44 -2.82 0.66
N LEU A 50 8.48 -1.52 0.36
CA LEU A 50 9.51 -0.89 -0.45
C LEU A 50 10.77 -0.72 0.41
N LYS A 51 11.73 -1.62 0.23
CA LYS A 51 12.97 -1.68 1.00
C LYS A 51 13.79 -0.41 0.82
N GLY A 52 14.27 0.14 1.94
CA GLY A 52 15.07 1.38 1.94
C GLY A 52 14.29 2.67 1.70
N GLU A 53 13.02 2.60 1.30
CA GLU A 53 12.22 3.76 0.89
C GLU A 53 11.49 4.42 2.06
N GLY A 54 11.34 5.75 2.00
CA GLY A 54 10.53 6.53 2.94
C GLY A 54 9.13 6.84 2.42
N ASN A 55 8.49 7.88 2.96
CA ASN A 55 7.20 8.37 2.48
C ASN A 55 7.26 8.85 1.00
N PHE A 56 8.41 9.38 0.60
CA PHE A 56 8.70 9.74 -0.78
C PHE A 56 9.76 8.79 -1.32
N PRO A 57 9.41 7.91 -2.27
CA PRO A 57 10.37 7.01 -2.87
C PRO A 57 11.46 7.76 -3.65
N ALA A 58 12.65 7.19 -3.70
CA ALA A 58 13.75 7.67 -4.51
C ALA A 58 13.42 7.54 -6.00
N ILE A 59 13.91 8.50 -6.81
CA ILE A 59 13.65 8.54 -8.26
C ILE A 59 14.05 7.23 -8.95
N ARG A 60 15.16 6.61 -8.53
CA ARG A 60 15.66 5.34 -9.09
C ARG A 60 14.66 4.18 -8.97
N ASP A 61 13.78 4.24 -7.97
CA ASP A 61 12.84 3.16 -7.64
C ASP A 61 11.44 3.42 -8.25
N LEU A 62 11.21 4.60 -8.84
CA LEU A 62 9.94 4.96 -9.47
C LEU A 62 9.60 4.05 -10.66
N THR A 63 10.59 3.59 -11.42
CA THR A 63 10.36 2.65 -12.54
C THR A 63 9.69 1.37 -12.05
N TYR A 64 10.24 0.78 -10.98
CA TYR A 64 9.68 -0.43 -10.37
C TYR A 64 8.28 -0.19 -9.81
N ILE A 65 8.07 0.93 -9.09
CA ILE A 65 6.77 1.28 -8.52
C ILE A 65 5.72 1.44 -9.63
N ASN A 66 6.05 2.14 -10.71
CA ASN A 66 5.17 2.33 -11.86
C ASN A 66 4.81 1.00 -12.52
N GLU A 67 5.78 0.14 -12.79
CA GLU A 67 5.54 -1.20 -13.35
C GLU A 67 4.69 -2.06 -12.42
N ARG A 68 4.90 -1.94 -11.10
CA ARG A 68 4.13 -2.69 -10.12
C ARG A 68 2.67 -2.26 -10.07
N ILE A 69 2.41 -0.96 -10.12
CA ILE A 69 1.06 -0.38 -10.22
C ILE A 69 0.40 -0.80 -11.54
N LEU A 70 1.11 -0.70 -12.67
CA LEU A 70 0.58 -1.09 -13.97
C LEU A 70 0.21 -2.57 -14.04
N ARG A 71 1.01 -3.46 -13.47
CA ARG A 71 0.68 -4.89 -13.35
C ARG A 71 -0.60 -5.09 -12.55
N PHE A 72 -0.69 -4.50 -11.36
CA PHE A 72 -1.89 -4.56 -10.54
C PHE A 72 -3.14 -4.12 -11.30
N LEU A 73 -3.09 -2.97 -11.99
CA LEU A 73 -4.23 -2.47 -12.75
C LEU A 73 -4.64 -3.41 -13.89
N LYS A 74 -3.68 -3.97 -14.64
CA LYS A 74 -3.95 -4.90 -15.75
C LYS A 74 -4.56 -6.23 -15.28
N ASP A 75 -4.13 -6.73 -14.13
CA ASP A 75 -4.60 -8.02 -13.60
C ASP A 75 -5.99 -7.92 -12.94
N THR A 76 -6.49 -6.69 -12.73
CA THR A 76 -7.78 -6.42 -12.06
C THR A 76 -8.90 -5.95 -13.00
N ILE A 77 -8.62 -5.81 -14.30
CA ILE A 77 -9.58 -5.43 -15.37
C ILE A 77 -9.94 -6.65 -16.19
#